data_AF-A0A4R3XZ77-F1
#
_entry.id   AF-A0A4R3XZ77-F1
#
_cell.length_a   1.000
_cell.length_b   1.000
_cell.length_c   1.000
_cell.angle_alpha   90.00
_cell.angle_beta   90.00
_cell.angle_gamma   90.00
#
_symmetry.space_group_name_H-M   'P 1'
#
loop_
_entity.id
_entity.type
_entity.pdbx_description
1 polymer ?
#
loop_
_entity_poly.entity_id
_entity_poly.type
_entity_poly.pdbx_seq_one_letter_code
_entity_poly.pdbx_strand_id
1 'polypeptide(L)'
;MTALSLFFVVLPVAAATPEEITEQGLSAQRNGDYDLAKFYYEEAAAQGYDEAQNKLGYMYQQGLGVKTDYARAKFYYEQAAAQGNADHTTISGSSMKMD
;
A
#
# COMPACT_ATOMS: atom_id res chain seq x y z
N MET A 1 9.82 35.80 -5.24
CA MET A 1 10.33 35.14 -4.01
C MET A 1 9.55 33.83 -3.86
N THR A 2 10.04 32.78 -4.54
CA THR A 2 10.60 31.53 -3.95
C THR A 2 9.49 30.63 -3.38
N ALA A 3 9.20 29.43 -3.87
CA ALA A 3 9.92 28.55 -4.77
C ALA A 3 8.93 27.77 -5.64
N LEU A 4 9.19 27.74 -6.94
CA LEU A 4 8.63 26.76 -7.87
C LEU A 4 9.20 25.41 -7.42
N SER A 5 8.42 24.61 -6.70
CA SER A 5 8.78 23.22 -6.42
C SER A 5 8.64 22.44 -7.73
N LEU A 6 9.67 22.55 -8.57
CA LEU A 6 9.90 21.68 -9.71
C LEU A 6 10.24 20.28 -9.17
N PHE A 7 9.19 19.54 -8.80
CA PHE A 7 9.29 18.10 -8.66
C PHE A 7 9.26 17.53 -10.09
N PHE A 8 10.41 17.59 -10.75
CA PHE A 8 10.68 16.78 -11.93
C PHE A 8 10.80 15.33 -11.44
N VAL A 9 9.67 14.65 -11.27
CA VAL A 9 9.67 13.19 -11.25
C VAL A 9 9.66 12.77 -12.70
N VAL A 10 10.83 12.30 -13.13
CA VAL A 10 10.97 11.44 -14.30
C VAL A 10 9.85 10.39 -14.22
N LEU A 11 8.82 10.52 -15.05
CA LEU A 11 7.83 9.46 -15.23
C LEU A 11 8.59 8.24 -15.77
N PRO A 12 8.70 7.11 -15.03
CA PRO A 12 9.04 5.87 -15.67
C PRO A 12 7.78 5.43 -16.42
N VAL A 13 7.85 5.52 -17.75
CA VAL A 13 6.89 4.84 -18.60
C VAL A 13 6.97 3.33 -18.28
N ALA A 14 5.81 2.71 -17.97
CA ALA A 14 5.54 1.26 -17.97
C ALA A 14 5.38 0.45 -16.65
N ALA A 15 5.31 1.02 -15.45
CA ALA A 15 4.83 0.29 -14.26
C ALA A 15 3.56 0.94 -13.71
N ALA A 16 2.45 0.21 -13.66
CA ALA A 16 1.21 0.69 -13.06
C ALA A 16 1.47 1.09 -11.60
N THR A 17 0.93 2.23 -11.18
CA THR A 17 1.13 2.72 -9.81
C THR A 17 0.49 1.75 -8.81
N PRO A 18 1.03 1.63 -7.57
CA PRO A 18 0.42 0.77 -6.56
C PRO A 18 -1.02 1.19 -6.21
N GLU A 19 -1.35 2.48 -6.38
CA GLU A 19 -2.71 3.02 -6.27
C GLU A 19 -3.64 2.43 -7.36
N GLU A 20 -3.25 2.50 -8.64
CA GLU A 20 -4.03 1.93 -9.75
C GLU A 20 -4.20 0.41 -9.61
N ILE A 21 -3.14 -0.30 -9.23
CA ILE A 21 -3.20 -1.74 -9.00
C ILE A 21 -4.18 -2.05 -7.85
N THR A 22 -4.15 -1.28 -6.78
CA THR A 22 -5.10 -1.44 -5.67
C THR A 22 -6.53 -1.18 -6.11
N GLU A 23 -6.78 -0.17 -6.93
CA GLU A 23 -8.11 0.08 -7.51
C GLU A 23 -8.60 -1.07 -8.40
N GLN A 24 -7.71 -1.68 -9.20
CA GLN A 24 -8.03 -2.88 -9.96
C GLN A 24 -8.41 -4.05 -9.03
N GLY A 25 -7.70 -4.19 -7.91
CA GLY A 25 -8.05 -5.13 -6.85
C GLY A 25 -9.44 -4.87 -6.25
N LEU A 26 -9.80 -3.61 -5.97
CA LEU A 26 -11.14 -3.24 -5.49
C LEU A 26 -12.21 -3.57 -6.53
N SER A 27 -11.97 -3.29 -7.80
CA SER A 27 -12.90 -3.59 -8.89
C SER A 27 -13.14 -5.09 -9.00
N ALA A 28 -12.08 -5.90 -8.99
CA ALA A 28 -12.16 -7.36 -8.97
C ALA A 28 -12.95 -7.86 -7.75
N GLN A 29 -12.67 -7.31 -6.56
CA GLN A 29 -13.39 -7.64 -5.32
C GLN A 29 -14.89 -7.30 -5.41
N ARG A 30 -15.25 -6.18 -6.02
CA ARG A 30 -16.66 -5.77 -6.25
C ARG A 30 -17.36 -6.68 -7.25
N ASN A 31 -16.62 -7.24 -8.20
CA ASN A 31 -17.13 -8.22 -9.16
C ASN A 31 -17.19 -9.64 -8.56
N GLY A 32 -16.73 -9.84 -7.32
CA GLY A 32 -16.67 -11.14 -6.66
C GLY A 32 -15.49 -12.01 -7.08
N ASP A 33 -14.55 -11.47 -7.87
CA ASP A 33 -13.32 -12.15 -8.26
C ASP A 33 -12.23 -11.89 -7.21
N TYR A 34 -12.31 -12.66 -6.13
CA TYR A 34 -11.41 -12.51 -5.00
C TYR A 34 -10.00 -13.05 -5.29
N ASP A 35 -9.84 -14.00 -6.21
CA ASP A 35 -8.51 -14.48 -6.59
C ASP A 35 -7.74 -13.39 -7.34
N LEU A 36 -8.41 -12.69 -8.26
CA LEU A 36 -7.84 -11.55 -8.97
C LEU A 36 -7.62 -10.35 -8.04
N ALA A 37 -8.55 -10.07 -7.11
CA ALA A 37 -8.37 -9.02 -6.12
C ALA A 37 -7.12 -9.24 -5.26
N LYS A 38 -6.93 -10.48 -4.78
CA LYS A 38 -5.75 -10.88 -4.02
C LYS A 38 -4.48 -10.67 -4.83
N PHE A 39 -4.46 -11.09 -6.10
CA PHE A 39 -3.31 -10.93 -6.98
C PHE A 39 -2.88 -9.45 -7.07
N TYR A 40 -3.82 -8.55 -7.34
CA TYR A 40 -3.53 -7.11 -7.40
C TYR A 40 -3.04 -6.55 -6.07
N TYR A 41 -3.67 -6.93 -4.95
CA TYR A 41 -3.19 -6.46 -3.65
C TYR A 41 -1.80 -7.02 -3.30
N GLU A 42 -1.45 -8.23 -3.73
CA GLU A 42 -0.08 -8.76 -3.58
C GLU A 42 0.92 -7.98 -4.41
N GLU A 43 0.59 -7.59 -5.65
CA GLU A 43 1.44 -6.73 -6.48
C GLU A 43 1.64 -5.34 -5.86
N ALA A 44 0.56 -4.70 -5.39
CA ALA A 44 0.66 -3.38 -4.76
C ALA A 44 1.38 -3.46 -3.39
N ALA A 45 1.15 -4.52 -2.61
CA ALA A 45 1.86 -4.75 -1.35
C ALA A 45 3.36 -5.00 -1.57
N ALA A 46 3.75 -5.65 -2.67
CA ALA A 46 5.15 -5.85 -3.05
C ALA A 46 5.87 -4.52 -3.39
N GLN A 47 5.11 -3.50 -3.80
CA GLN A 47 5.61 -2.13 -3.98
C GLN A 47 5.65 -1.32 -2.67
N GLY A 48 5.29 -1.94 -1.53
CA GLY A 48 5.29 -1.27 -0.24
C GLY A 48 4.10 -0.32 -0.03
N TYR A 49 2.96 -0.62 -0.67
CA TYR A 49 1.74 0.15 -0.46
C TYR A 49 0.98 -0.39 0.76
N ASP A 50 0.90 0.43 1.81
CA ASP A 50 0.29 0.10 3.09
C ASP A 50 -1.21 -0.20 2.96
N GLU A 51 -1.90 0.50 2.06
CA GLU A 51 -3.33 0.27 1.84
C GLU A 51 -3.58 -1.12 1.23
N ALA A 52 -2.75 -1.58 0.30
CA ALA A 52 -2.86 -2.92 -0.28
C ALA A 52 -2.60 -4.01 0.75
N GLN A 53 -1.62 -3.81 1.64
CA GLN A 53 -1.37 -4.70 2.77
C GLN A 53 -2.58 -4.75 3.71
N ASN A 54 -3.21 -3.61 4.01
CA ASN A 54 -4.46 -3.55 4.77
C ASN A 54 -5.60 -4.33 4.09
N LYS A 55 -5.72 -4.23 2.76
CA LYS A 55 -6.74 -4.97 1.98
C LYS A 55 -6.48 -6.48 2.01
N LEU A 56 -5.24 -6.92 1.87
CA LEU A 56 -4.86 -8.34 2.07
C LEU A 56 -5.21 -8.83 3.47
N GLY A 57 -4.89 -8.04 4.49
CA GLY A 57 -5.26 -8.34 5.87
C GLY A 57 -6.77 -8.57 6.02
N TYR A 58 -7.56 -7.69 5.41
CA TYR A 58 -9.02 -7.80 5.41
C TYR A 58 -9.54 -9.05 4.69
N MET A 59 -8.96 -9.41 3.55
CA MET A 59 -9.33 -10.62 2.82
C MET A 59 -9.10 -11.89 3.65
N TYR A 60 -7.95 -11.99 4.32
CA TYR A 60 -7.65 -13.12 5.20
C TYR A 60 -8.52 -13.13 6.46
N GLN A 61 -8.93 -11.96 6.98
CA GLN A 61 -9.84 -11.87 8.12
C GLN A 61 -11.26 -12.32 7.77
N GLN A 62 -11.75 -11.92 6.60
CA GLN A 62 -13.13 -12.22 6.15
C GLN A 62 -13.25 -13.54 5.39
N GLY A 63 -12.13 -14.12 4.96
CA GLY A 63 -12.13 -15.33 4.13
C GLY A 63 -12.62 -15.06 2.69
N LEU A 64 -12.26 -13.92 2.11
CA LEU A 64 -12.64 -13.55 0.75
C LEU A 64 -11.66 -14.16 -0.25
N GLY A 65 -12.10 -15.18 -1.00
CA GLY A 65 -11.25 -15.92 -1.96
C GLY A 65 -10.16 -16.80 -1.31
N VAL A 66 -9.96 -16.68 0.00
CA VAL A 66 -9.00 -17.45 0.78
C VAL A 66 -9.69 -18.02 2.01
N LYS A 67 -9.13 -19.09 2.57
CA LYS A 67 -9.55 -19.57 3.88
C LYS A 67 -9.22 -18.49 4.92
N THR A 68 -10.16 -18.24 5.83
CA THR A 68 -9.95 -17.33 6.95
C THR A 68 -8.67 -17.69 7.70
N ASP A 69 -7.79 -16.71 7.85
CA ASP A 69 -6.50 -16.86 8.51
C ASP A 69 -6.15 -15.56 9.25
N TYR A 70 -6.55 -15.50 10.52
CA TYR A 70 -6.32 -14.32 11.36
C TYR A 70 -4.83 -14.06 11.62
N ALA A 71 -3.98 -15.10 11.58
CA ALA A 71 -2.55 -14.94 11.78
C ALA A 71 -1.92 -14.20 10.59
N ARG A 72 -2.28 -14.60 9.36
CA ARG A 72 -1.91 -13.86 8.15
C ARG A 72 -2.51 -12.46 8.11
N ALA A 73 -3.78 -12.31 8.49
CA ALA A 73 -4.41 -11.00 8.56
C ALA A 73 -3.64 -10.02 9.46
N LYS A 74 -3.32 -10.46 10.68
CA LYS A 74 -2.51 -9.69 11.64
C LYS A 74 -1.13 -9.34 11.08
N PHE A 75 -0.46 -10.28 10.43
CA PHE A 75 0.84 -10.04 9.81
C PHE A 75 0.80 -8.89 8.78
N TYR A 76 -0.18 -8.90 7.87
CA TYR A 76 -0.30 -7.82 6.89
C TYR A 76 -0.69 -6.47 7.52
N TYR A 77 -1.55 -6.48 8.54
CA TYR A 77 -1.88 -5.26 9.29
C TYR A 77 -0.69 -4.67 10.04
N GLU A 78 0.15 -5.52 10.63
CA GLU A 78 1.36 -5.07 11.32
C GLU A 78 2.39 -4.50 10.33
N GLN A 79 2.51 -5.07 9.13
CA GLN A 79 3.34 -4.51 8.07
C GLN A 79 2.84 -3.13 7.60
N ALA A 80 1.53 -3.01 7.34
CA ALA A 80 0.93 -1.74 6.93
C ALA A 80 1.13 -0.66 7.99
N ALA A 81 0.91 -1.01 9.27
CA ALA A 81 1.12 -0.10 10.39
C ALA A 81 2.59 0.29 10.58
N ALA A 82 3.53 -0.62 10.31
CA ALA A 82 4.96 -0.31 10.37
C ALA A 82 5.37 0.69 9.27
N GLN A 83 4.82 0.54 8.05
CA GLN A 83 5.08 1.46 6.94
C GLN A 83 4.44 2.83 7.16
N GLY A 84 3.14 2.88 7.53
CA GLY A 84 2.48 4.15 7.84
C GLY A 84 3.14 4.95 9.00
N ASN A 85 3.78 4.26 9.94
CA ASN A 85 4.60 4.91 10.98
C ASN A 85 5.96 5.40 10.47
N ALA A 86 6.58 4.70 9.51
CA ALA A 86 7.85 5.11 8.89
C ALA A 86 7.68 6.32 7.95
N ASP A 87 6.58 6.35 7.19
CA ASP A 87 6.24 7.48 6.32
C ASP A 87 5.92 8.76 7.12
N HIS A 88 5.31 8.62 8.31
CA HIS A 88 4.99 9.76 9.16
C HIS A 88 6.19 10.31 9.98
N THR A 89 7.29 9.56 10.11
CA THR A 89 8.42 9.96 10.99
C THR A 89 9.61 10.61 10.26
N THR A 90 9.60 10.69 8.93
CA THR A 90 10.81 11.09 8.18
C THR A 90 10.90 12.58 7.79
N ILE A 91 9.90 13.42 8.09
CA ILE A 91 9.96 14.88 7.75
C ILE A 91 10.12 15.82 8.96
N SER A 92 10.48 15.33 10.15
CA SER A 92 10.73 16.20 11.32
C SER A 92 12.14 16.08 11.94
N GLY A 93 13.02 15.27 11.36
CA GLY A 93 14.36 15.02 11.91
C GLY A 93 15.51 15.90 11.39
N SER A 94 15.33 16.66 10.31
CA SER A 94 16.48 17.16 9.54
C SER A 94 16.87 18.64 9.68
N SER A 95 16.26 19.45 10.55
CA SER A 95 16.62 20.89 10.61
C SER A 95 16.78 21.53 12.00
N MET A 96 17.02 20.77 13.06
CA MET A 96 17.39 21.36 14.36
C MET A 96 18.86 21.11 14.70
N LYS A 97 19.77 21.60 13.85
CA LYS A 97 21.10 21.97 14.34
C LYS A 97 20.96 23.33 15.02
N MET A 98 20.82 23.29 16.34
CA MET A 98 21.21 24.40 17.21
C MET A 98 22.73 24.32 17.34
N ASP A 99 23.45 25.15 16.58
CA ASP A 99 24.79 25.63 16.92
C ASP A 99 24.94 27.10 16.53
#